data_AF-A0A3S4XAQ1-F1
#
_entry.id   AF-A0A3S4XAQ1-F1
#
_cell.length_a   1.000
_cell.length_b   1.000
_cell.length_c   1.000
_cell.angle_alpha   90.00
_cell.angle_beta   90.00
_cell.angle_gamma   90.00
#
_symmetry.space_group_name_H-M   'P 1'
#
loop_
_entity.id
_entity.type
_entity.pdbx_description
1 polymer ?
#
loop_
_entity_poly.entity_id
_entity_poly.type
_entity_poly.pdbx_seq_one_letter_code
_entity_poly.pdbx_strand_id
1 'polypeptide(L)'
;MVLKAKDTIGSGRLEYDIAHTDITKSFMAIRKTMTASGRSATYDASRSEEASHADVAWATMHALLNEPLTAANGQPSKSILEFNR
;
A
#
# COMPACT_ATOMS: atom_id res chain seq x y z
N MET A 1 -7.04 4.84 -1.58
CA MET A 1 -5.81 4.05 -1.81
C MET A 1 -5.12 3.63 -0.52
N VAL A 2 -4.49 4.54 0.23
CA VAL A 2 -3.75 4.20 1.46
C VAL A 2 -4.59 3.46 2.50
N LEU A 3 -5.85 3.86 2.72
CA LEU A 3 -6.72 3.20 3.69
C LEU A 3 -7.06 1.74 3.30
N LYS A 4 -7.25 1.46 2.01
CA LYS A 4 -7.47 0.09 1.51
C LYS A 4 -6.21 -0.76 1.67
N ALA A 5 -5.04 -0.22 1.35
CA ALA A 5 -3.78 -0.92 1.59
C ALA A 5 -3.55 -1.22 3.08
N LYS A 6 -3.86 -0.26 3.96
CA LYS A 6 -3.79 -0.45 5.41
C LYS A 6 -4.75 -1.56 5.89
N ASP A 7 -5.96 -1.63 5.35
CA ASP A 7 -6.92 -2.71 5.64
C ASP A 7 -6.41 -4.07 5.17
N THR A 8 -5.94 -4.18 3.91
CA THR A 8 -5.40 -5.43 3.35
C THR A 8 -4.16 -5.91 4.12
N ILE A 9 -3.23 -5.02 4.47
CA ILE A 9 -2.06 -5.37 5.28
C ILE A 9 -2.48 -5.77 6.70
N GLY A 10 -3.34 -4.98 7.35
CA GLY A 10 -3.80 -5.24 8.71
C GLY A 10 -4.63 -6.52 8.87
N SER A 11 -5.27 -6.97 7.79
CA SER A 11 -5.98 -8.25 7.71
C SER A 11 -5.12 -9.42 7.24
N GLY A 12 -3.81 -9.20 7.01
CA GLY A 12 -2.87 -10.23 6.59
C GLY A 12 -3.08 -10.75 5.17
N ARG A 13 -3.74 -9.99 4.30
CA ARG A 13 -4.06 -10.40 2.91
C ARG A 13 -3.01 -10.00 1.88
N LEU A 14 -1.92 -9.33 2.28
CA LEU A 14 -0.80 -9.01 1.41
C LEU A 14 0.34 -9.99 1.63
N GLU A 15 0.61 -10.81 0.63
CA GLU A 15 1.70 -11.79 0.62
C GLU A 15 2.68 -11.49 -0.52
N TYR A 16 3.98 -11.64 -0.26
CA TYR A 16 5.05 -11.51 -1.23
C TYR A 16 6.25 -12.36 -0.79
N ASP A 17 7.13 -12.69 -1.74
CA ASP A 17 8.33 -13.47 -1.45
C ASP A 17 9.29 -12.69 -0.53
N ILE A 18 9.86 -13.37 0.46
CA ILE A 18 10.75 -12.78 1.49
C ILE A 18 11.98 -12.07 0.90
N ALA A 19 12.42 -12.43 -0.29
CA ALA A 19 13.53 -11.77 -0.98
C ALA A 19 13.20 -10.30 -1.35
N HIS A 20 11.93 -9.95 -1.50
CA HIS A 20 11.46 -8.61 -1.86
C HIS A 20 11.36 -7.68 -0.62
N THR A 21 12.50 -7.49 0.05
CA THR A 21 12.60 -6.59 1.22
C THR A 21 12.38 -5.12 0.89
N ASP A 22 12.49 -4.75 -0.39
CA ASP A 22 12.18 -3.44 -0.96
C ASP A 22 10.70 -3.08 -0.81
N ILE A 23 9.79 -4.06 -0.93
CA ILE A 23 8.36 -3.87 -0.68
C ILE A 23 8.15 -3.41 0.76
N THR A 24 8.70 -4.12 1.76
CA THR A 24 8.55 -3.72 3.16
C THR A 24 9.15 -2.34 3.43
N LYS A 25 10.37 -2.07 2.94
CA LYS A 25 11.07 -0.79 3.13
C LYS A 25 10.29 0.37 2.51
N SER A 26 9.68 0.16 1.35
CA SER A 26 8.87 1.18 0.68
C SER A 26 7.67 1.62 1.50
N PHE A 27 6.96 0.68 2.16
CA PHE A 27 5.83 1.01 3.02
C PHE A 27 6.26 1.76 4.28
N MET A 28 7.42 1.41 4.85
CA MET A 28 7.98 2.10 6.02
C MET A 28 8.41 3.55 5.73
N ALA A 29 8.67 3.89 4.46
CA ALA A 29 9.01 5.25 4.05
C ALA A 29 7.79 6.20 3.99
N ILE A 30 6.55 5.68 4.04
CA ILE A 30 5.33 6.48 4.02
C ILE A 30 4.92 6.84 5.45
N ARG A 31 4.69 8.14 5.69
CA ARG A 31 4.26 8.66 6.99
C ARG A 31 2.98 9.49 6.85
N LYS A 32 2.21 9.53 7.93
CA LYS A 32 1.04 10.40 8.04
C LYS A 32 1.50 11.80 8.44
N THR A 33 1.09 12.81 7.69
CA THR A 33 1.37 14.22 7.96
C THR A 33 0.09 15.05 7.87
N MET A 34 0.12 16.30 8.34
CA MET A 34 -1.01 17.22 8.20
C MET A 34 -0.80 18.12 6.98
N THR A 35 -1.89 18.50 6.31
CA THR A 35 -1.84 19.51 5.25
C THR A 35 -1.39 20.85 5.81
N ALA A 36 -0.93 21.77 4.96
CA ALA A 36 -0.45 23.10 5.38
C ALA A 36 -1.49 23.89 6.21
N SER A 37 -2.78 23.66 5.97
CA SER A 37 -3.89 24.24 6.74
C SER A 37 -4.13 23.59 8.12
N GLY A 38 -3.44 22.49 8.45
CA GLY A 38 -3.64 21.71 9.67
C GLY A 38 -5.00 21.00 9.79
N ARG A 39 -5.89 21.14 8.81
CA ARG A 39 -7.28 20.67 8.90
C ARG A 39 -7.46 19.21 8.45
N SER A 40 -6.58 18.72 7.60
CA SER A 40 -6.68 17.38 7.01
C SER A 40 -5.38 16.61 7.17
N ALA A 41 -5.50 15.32 7.42
CA ALA A 41 -4.37 14.41 7.35
C ALA A 41 -4.12 13.98 5.90
N THR A 42 -2.86 13.87 5.53
CA THR A 42 -2.38 13.32 4.27
C THR A 42 -1.24 12.34 4.53
N TYR A 43 -0.74 11.68 3.49
CA TYR A 43 0.39 10.77 3.57
C TYR A 43 1.47 11.24 2.60
N ASP A 44 2.70 11.41 3.10
CA ASP A 44 3.87 11.73 2.29
C ASP A 44 4.94 10.64 2.45
N ALA A 45 5.85 10.58 1.48
CA ALA A 45 7.02 9.73 1.56
C ALA A 45 8.26 10.63 1.45
N SER A 46 9.26 10.38 2.30
CA SER A 46 10.54 11.11 2.21
C SER A 46 11.27 10.73 0.94
N ARG A 47 11.75 11.73 0.20
CA ARG A 47 12.62 11.54 -0.97
C ARG A 47 14.07 11.57 -0.50
N SER A 48 14.64 10.42 -0.17
CA SER A 48 16.09 10.25 0.03
C SER A 48 16.57 9.03 -0.76
N GLU A 49 17.84 8.99 -1.15
CA GLU A 49 18.44 7.82 -1.82
C GLU A 49 18.32 6.54 -0.97
N GLU A 50 18.30 6.69 0.35
CA GLU A 50 18.10 5.57 1.29
C GLU A 50 16.62 5.13 1.37
N ALA A 51 15.68 6.04 1.16
CA ALA A 51 14.24 5.79 1.09
C ALA A 51 13.72 5.54 -0.35
N SER A 52 14.63 5.30 -1.30
CA SER A 52 14.46 5.37 -2.77
C SER A 52 13.44 4.41 -3.40
N HIS A 53 12.45 3.90 -2.69
CA HIS A 53 11.48 2.93 -3.23
C HIS A 53 10.05 3.22 -2.79
N ALA A 54 9.72 4.42 -2.28
CA ALA A 54 8.34 4.72 -1.88
C ALA A 54 7.32 4.60 -3.02
N ASP A 55 7.76 4.74 -4.27
CA ASP A 55 6.99 4.46 -5.48
C ASP A 55 6.54 2.99 -5.58
N VAL A 56 7.33 2.02 -5.12
CA VAL A 56 6.93 0.60 -5.02
C VAL A 56 5.72 0.44 -4.11
N ALA A 57 5.70 1.13 -2.96
CA ALA A 57 4.54 1.13 -2.08
C ALA A 57 3.33 1.75 -2.80
N TRP A 58 3.49 2.92 -3.43
CA TRP A 58 2.39 3.55 -4.17
C TRP A 58 1.84 2.66 -5.29
N ALA A 59 2.70 2.03 -6.08
CA ALA A 59 2.32 1.08 -7.13
C ALA A 59 1.58 -0.13 -6.54
N THR A 60 2.08 -0.69 -5.44
CA THR A 60 1.42 -1.78 -4.72
C THR A 60 0.03 -1.36 -4.23
N MET A 61 -0.12 -0.16 -3.67
CA MET A 61 -1.43 0.33 -3.23
C MET A 61 -2.40 0.54 -4.39
N HIS A 62 -1.91 0.95 -5.56
CA HIS A 62 -2.71 1.04 -6.79
C HIS A 62 -3.17 -0.35 -7.24
N ALA A 63 -2.29 -1.36 -7.18
CA ALA A 63 -2.63 -2.76 -7.47
C ALA A 63 -3.71 -3.29 -6.50
N LEU A 64 -3.57 -3.01 -5.20
CA LEU A 64 -4.55 -3.37 -4.17
C LEU A 64 -5.90 -2.65 -4.30
N LEU A 65 -5.95 -1.55 -5.05
CA LEU A 65 -7.19 -0.81 -5.29
C LEU A 65 -8.12 -1.52 -6.28
N ASN A 66 -7.54 -2.33 -7.18
CA ASN A 66 -8.29 -3.15 -8.13
C ASN A 66 -8.86 -4.42 -7.47
N GLU A 67 -8.50 -4.69 -6.22
CA GLU A 67 -9.12 -5.72 -5.42
C GLU A 67 -10.51 -5.24 -4.96
N PRO A 68 -11.60 -6.01 -5.17
CA PRO A 68 -12.92 -5.63 -4.71
C PRO A 68 -12.89 -5.29 -3.21
N LEU A 69 -13.54 -4.19 -2.81
CA LEU A 69 -13.82 -3.95 -1.40
C LEU A 69 -14.70 -5.10 -0.93
N THR A 70 -14.17 -6.00 -0.11
CA THR A 70 -14.88 -7.18 0.40
C THR A 70 -16.22 -6.82 1.06
N ALA A 71 -16.36 -5.58 1.53
CA ALA A 71 -17.59 -5.04 2.12
C ALA A 71 -18.73 -4.73 1.12
N ALA A 72 -18.49 -4.65 -0.20
CA ALA A 72 -19.54 -4.27 -1.15
C ALA A 72 -20.45 -5.44 -1.55
N ASN A 73 -19.94 -6.68 -1.61
CA ASN A 73 -20.65 -7.78 -2.28
C ASN A 73 -20.88 -9.04 -1.41
N GLY A 74 -20.55 -9.02 -0.12
CA GLY A 74 -20.87 -10.11 0.82
C GLY A 74 -20.23 -11.48 0.50
N GLN A 75 -19.43 -11.58 -0.56
CA GLN A 75 -18.72 -12.80 -0.94
C GLN A 75 -17.21 -12.54 -0.96
N PRO A 76 -16.40 -13.38 -0.30
CA PRO A 76 -14.95 -13.34 -0.44
C PRO A 76 -14.59 -13.81 -1.84
N SER A 77 -14.34 -12.88 -2.77
CA SER A 77 -13.71 -13.21 -4.05
C SER A 77 -12.20 -13.34 -3.84
N LYS A 78 -11.61 -14.49 -4.18
CA LYS A 78 -10.15 -14.61 -4.29
C LYS A 78 -9.71 -13.78 -5.50
N SER A 79 -8.99 -12.70 -5.26
CA SER A 79 -8.28 -11.94 -6.31
C SER A 79 -6.79 -12.24 -6.17
N ILE A 80 -6.21 -12.89 -7.19
CA ILE A 80 -4.76 -13.07 -7.30
C ILE A 80 -4.30 -12.13 -8.40
N LEU A 81 -3.33 -11.27 -8.09
CA LEU A 81 -2.71 -10.38 -9.04
C LEU A 81 -1.24 -10.80 -9.18
N GLU A 82 -0.93 -11.53 -10.25
CA GLU A 82 0.43 -11.98 -10.58
C GLU A 82 1.08 -11.02 -11.57
N PHE A 83 2.30 -10.59 -11.27
CA PHE A 83 3.13 -9.84 -12.21
C PHE A 83 4.13 -10.79 -12.86
N ASN A 84 3.85 -11.18 -14.10
CA ASN A 84 4.79 -11.96 -14.90
C ASN A 84 5.95 -11.07 -15.35
N ARG A 85 7.18 -11.55 -15.12
CA ARG A 85 8.42 -10.87 -15.50
C ARG A 85 8.74 -11.07 -16.98
#